data_AF-A0A8C3NUZ2-F1
#
_entry.id   AF-A0A8C3NUZ2-F1
#
_cell.length_a   1.000
_cell.length_b   1.000
_cell.length_c   1.000
_cell.angle_alpha   90.00
_cell.angle_beta   90.00
_cell.angle_gamma   90.00
#
_symmetry.space_group_name_H-M   'P 1'
#
loop_
_entity.id
_entity.type
_entity.pdbx_description
1 polymer ?
#
loop_
_entity_poly.entity_id
_entity_poly.type
_entity_poly.pdbx_seq_one_letter_code
_entity_poly.pdbx_strand_id
1 'polypeptide(L)'
;MAPPRCICEICSCGRHRCCHRPTKFYDYGVQPSHKTEYLENYPGYGNVCPPESCKPKPESREDQGRMEGTTTFKSDYLPYEILTRPFRPQAEYRPKSGKIDLGTIYQRDYSPHKVGPVTLVRPRERKHTSDAKVDTI
;
A
#
# COMPACT_ATOMS: atom_id res chain seq x y z
N MET A 1 90.85 -56.66 -85.74
CA MET A 1 90.02 -55.97 -86.76
C MET A 1 89.16 -54.93 -86.04
N ALA A 2 89.14 -53.67 -86.49
CA ALA A 2 88.42 -52.59 -85.81
C ALA A 2 86.88 -52.71 -86.01
N PRO A 3 86.04 -52.27 -85.04
CA PRO A 3 84.58 -52.34 -85.16
C PRO A 3 84.04 -51.38 -86.24
N PRO A 4 82.91 -51.70 -86.90
CA PRO A 4 82.31 -50.83 -87.91
C PRO A 4 81.87 -49.50 -87.28
N ARG A 5 82.35 -48.38 -87.83
CA ARG A 5 81.96 -47.02 -87.39
C ARG A 5 80.62 -46.62 -88.01
N CYS A 6 79.82 -45.87 -87.27
CA CYS A 6 78.56 -45.31 -87.77
C CYS A 6 78.80 -44.28 -88.88
N ILE A 7 77.89 -44.20 -89.86
CA ILE A 7 77.93 -43.19 -90.94
C ILE A 7 77.98 -41.75 -90.40
N CYS A 8 77.46 -41.50 -89.20
CA CYS A 8 77.57 -40.21 -88.49
C CYS A 8 79.01 -39.74 -88.27
N GLU A 9 79.96 -40.66 -88.13
CA GLU A 9 81.38 -40.35 -87.85
C GLU A 9 82.19 -40.13 -89.14
N ILE A 10 81.59 -40.39 -90.32
CA ILE A 10 82.28 -40.37 -91.61
C ILE A 10 81.69 -39.31 -92.55
N CYS A 11 80.38 -39.01 -92.46
CA CYS A 11 79.72 -38.03 -93.33
C CYS A 11 79.27 -36.76 -92.58
N SER A 12 79.80 -35.60 -92.99
CA SER A 12 79.35 -34.27 -92.54
C SER A 12 78.06 -33.79 -93.24
N CYS A 13 77.53 -34.58 -94.18
CA CYS A 13 76.38 -34.25 -95.01
C CYS A 13 75.02 -34.14 -94.28
N GLY A 14 74.94 -34.55 -93.01
CA GLY A 14 73.77 -34.36 -92.12
C GLY A 14 72.45 -35.02 -92.55
N ARG A 15 72.40 -35.68 -93.71
CA ARG A 15 71.19 -36.31 -94.28
C ARG A 15 71.27 -37.83 -94.26
N HIS A 16 71.52 -38.42 -93.10
CA HIS A 16 71.41 -39.87 -92.90
C HIS A 16 70.53 -40.15 -91.68
N ARG A 17 69.71 -41.20 -91.77
CA ARG A 17 68.91 -41.68 -90.66
C ARG A 17 69.78 -42.65 -89.85
N CYS A 18 70.16 -42.26 -88.64
CA CYS A 18 70.92 -43.12 -87.74
C CYS A 18 70.00 -43.69 -86.65
N CYS A 19 69.95 -45.01 -86.53
CA CYS A 19 69.16 -45.69 -85.51
C CYS A 19 69.64 -45.41 -84.07
N HIS A 20 70.84 -44.84 -83.89
CA HIS A 20 71.40 -44.50 -82.58
C HIS A 20 70.98 -43.13 -82.03
N ARG A 21 70.23 -42.32 -82.80
CA ARG A 21 69.75 -41.01 -82.30
C ARG A 21 68.23 -40.89 -82.45
N PRO A 22 67.45 -40.98 -81.35
CA PRO A 22 66.00 -40.83 -81.40
C PRO A 22 65.61 -39.39 -81.74
N THR A 23 64.75 -39.24 -82.75
CA THR A 23 64.25 -37.96 -83.33
C THR A 23 62.90 -37.59 -82.72
N LYS A 24 62.85 -37.31 -81.41
CA LYS A 24 61.64 -36.83 -80.74
C LYS A 24 61.92 -35.43 -80.16
N PHE A 25 61.12 -34.45 -80.59
CA PHE A 25 61.28 -33.01 -80.33
C PHE A 25 60.39 -32.47 -79.19
N TYR A 26 59.69 -33.32 -78.43
CA TYR A 26 58.84 -32.83 -77.36
C TYR A 26 59.63 -32.70 -76.05
N ASP A 27 59.91 -31.44 -75.70
CA ASP A 27 60.51 -30.99 -74.47
C ASP A 27 59.47 -31.07 -73.34
N TYR A 28 59.59 -32.06 -72.44
CA TYR A 28 58.77 -32.14 -71.21
C TYR A 28 59.42 -31.34 -70.07
N GLY A 29 59.89 -30.12 -70.36
CA GLY A 29 60.69 -29.30 -69.44
C GLY A 29 59.92 -28.30 -68.58
N VAL A 30 58.60 -28.16 -68.74
CA VAL A 30 57.80 -27.20 -67.96
C VAL A 30 56.93 -27.96 -66.96
N GLN A 31 57.31 -27.87 -65.68
CA GLN A 31 56.45 -28.28 -64.57
C GLN A 31 55.14 -27.48 -64.61
N PRO A 32 53.95 -28.11 -64.65
CA PRO A 32 52.69 -27.38 -64.62
C PRO A 32 52.57 -26.59 -63.32
N SER A 33 52.34 -25.29 -63.38
CA SER A 33 52.04 -24.51 -62.18
C SER A 33 50.67 -24.90 -61.64
N HIS A 34 50.62 -25.64 -60.54
CA HIS A 34 49.39 -26.03 -59.82
C HIS A 34 48.72 -24.86 -59.09
N LYS A 35 48.73 -23.65 -59.67
CA LYS A 35 48.04 -22.47 -59.16
C LYS A 35 47.03 -22.03 -60.19
N THR A 36 45.76 -22.08 -59.84
CA THR A 36 44.67 -21.62 -60.68
C THR A 36 44.46 -20.13 -60.47
N GLU A 37 44.07 -19.40 -61.51
CA GLU A 37 43.68 -17.98 -61.45
C GLU A 37 42.70 -17.68 -60.29
N TYR A 38 41.85 -18.65 -59.95
CA TYR A 38 40.92 -18.57 -58.83
C TYR A 38 41.60 -18.33 -57.46
N LEU A 39 42.70 -19.03 -57.17
CA LEU A 39 43.40 -18.90 -55.88
C LEU A 39 44.20 -17.59 -55.81
N GLU A 40 44.61 -17.05 -56.94
CA GLU A 40 45.31 -15.76 -57.02
C GLU A 40 44.33 -14.58 -56.89
N ASN A 41 43.15 -14.68 -57.51
CA ASN A 41 42.16 -13.61 -57.52
C ASN A 41 41.27 -13.56 -56.27
N TYR A 42 41.10 -14.68 -55.57
CA TYR A 42 40.24 -14.78 -54.38
C TYR A 42 40.98 -15.36 -53.17
N PRO A 43 41.93 -14.61 -52.58
CA PRO A 43 42.49 -14.99 -51.29
C PRO A 43 41.38 -15.01 -50.23
N GLY A 44 41.44 -15.97 -49.31
CA GLY A 44 40.48 -16.04 -48.20
C GLY A 44 40.51 -14.74 -47.41
N TYR A 45 39.35 -14.09 -47.25
CA TYR A 45 39.23 -12.91 -46.41
C TYR A 45 39.67 -13.27 -44.98
N GLY A 46 40.68 -12.58 -44.46
CA GLY A 46 41.13 -12.75 -43.07
C GLY A 46 40.02 -12.39 -42.08
N ASN A 47 40.22 -12.70 -40.80
CA ASN A 47 39.28 -12.31 -39.73
C ASN A 47 39.23 -10.78 -39.61
N VAL A 48 38.36 -10.14 -40.40
CA VAL A 48 38.06 -8.72 -40.29
C VAL A 48 37.04 -8.58 -39.17
N CYS A 49 37.47 -7.99 -38.06
CA CYS A 49 36.54 -7.66 -36.98
C CYS A 49 35.50 -6.65 -37.49
N PRO A 50 34.21 -6.84 -37.19
CA PRO A 50 33.20 -5.85 -37.50
C PRO A 50 33.54 -4.48 -36.89
N PRO A 51 33.24 -3.37 -37.58
CA PRO A 51 33.44 -2.04 -37.03
C PRO A 51 32.61 -1.83 -35.75
N GLU A 52 33.18 -1.12 -34.79
CA GLU A 52 32.50 -0.82 -33.53
C GLU A 52 31.28 0.09 -33.76
N SER A 53 30.21 -0.18 -33.03
CA SER A 53 28.97 0.57 -33.11
C SER A 53 29.08 1.89 -32.36
N CYS A 54 28.84 3.02 -33.04
CA CYS A 54 28.73 4.35 -32.42
C CYS A 54 27.45 4.56 -31.60
N LYS A 55 26.65 3.50 -31.38
CA LYS A 55 25.45 3.60 -30.57
C LYS A 55 25.83 3.88 -29.11
N PRO A 56 25.15 4.83 -28.45
CA PRO A 56 25.36 5.05 -27.02
C PRO A 56 25.01 3.77 -26.26
N LYS A 57 25.81 3.46 -25.24
CA LYS A 57 25.52 2.34 -24.34
C LYS A 57 24.20 2.63 -23.63
N PRO A 58 23.32 1.62 -23.47
CA PRO A 58 22.08 1.78 -22.72
C PRO A 58 22.41 1.86 -21.22
N GLU A 59 22.87 3.02 -20.78
CA GLU A 59 22.99 3.36 -19.37
C GLU A 59 21.65 3.94 -18.92
N SER A 60 20.82 3.11 -18.29
CA SER A 60 19.62 3.58 -17.62
C SER A 60 20.05 4.46 -16.44
N ARG A 61 19.84 5.77 -16.54
CA ARG A 61 19.93 6.64 -15.37
C ARG A 61 18.88 6.19 -14.37
N GLU A 62 19.32 5.79 -13.19
CA GLU A 62 18.41 5.53 -12.08
C GLU A 62 17.77 6.86 -11.67
N ASP A 63 16.44 6.89 -11.63
CA ASP A 63 15.71 8.03 -11.12
C ASP A 63 15.91 8.09 -9.60
N GLN A 64 16.73 9.03 -9.14
CA GLN A 64 16.98 9.27 -7.72
C GLN A 64 15.86 10.08 -7.05
N GLY A 65 14.79 10.42 -7.78
CA GLY A 65 13.62 11.12 -7.27
C GLY A 65 12.87 10.30 -6.23
N ARG A 66 13.03 10.63 -4.94
CA ARG A 66 12.17 10.09 -3.88
C ARG A 66 10.82 10.78 -3.94
N MET A 67 9.74 9.99 -3.99
CA MET A 67 8.38 10.50 -3.87
C MET A 67 8.17 11.18 -2.51
N GLU A 68 7.55 12.36 -2.52
CA GLU A 68 7.17 13.06 -1.30
C GLU A 68 6.11 12.24 -0.54
N GLY A 69 6.37 11.92 0.73
CA GLY A 69 5.48 11.07 1.56
C GLY A 69 4.33 11.82 2.24
N THR A 70 4.16 13.10 1.89
CA THR A 70 3.12 14.01 2.36
C THR A 70 1.90 13.84 1.47
N THR A 71 0.80 13.37 2.05
CA THR A 71 -0.48 13.28 1.36
C THR A 71 -1.30 14.51 1.71
N THR A 72 -2.26 14.87 0.85
CA THR A 72 -3.23 15.95 1.13
C THR A 72 -3.93 15.75 2.47
N PHE A 73 -4.23 14.50 2.83
CA PHE A 73 -4.79 14.20 4.15
C PHE A 73 -3.86 14.61 5.31
N LYS A 74 -2.55 14.32 5.21
CA LYS A 74 -1.58 14.68 6.24
C LYS A 74 -1.32 16.19 6.32
N SER A 75 -1.43 16.91 5.20
CA SER A 75 -1.28 18.37 5.18
C SER A 75 -2.52 19.09 5.71
N ASP A 76 -3.70 18.60 5.33
CA ASP A 76 -4.95 19.34 5.49
C ASP A 76 -5.65 19.04 6.83
N TYR A 77 -5.45 17.84 7.39
CA TYR A 77 -6.13 17.41 8.62
C TYR A 77 -5.16 17.38 9.80
N LEU A 78 -4.83 18.57 10.30
CA LEU A 78 -4.03 18.73 11.51
C LEU A 78 -4.92 18.75 12.76
N PRO A 79 -4.44 18.22 13.90
CA PRO A 79 -5.15 18.38 15.17
C PRO A 79 -5.18 19.86 15.57
N TYR A 80 -6.38 20.43 15.67
CA TYR A 80 -6.58 21.79 16.14
C TYR A 80 -6.62 21.84 17.67
N GLU A 81 -6.15 22.95 18.24
CA GLU A 81 -6.32 23.24 19.65
C GLU A 81 -7.81 23.43 19.98
N ILE A 82 -8.36 22.51 20.77
CA ILE A 82 -9.76 22.57 21.19
C ILE A 82 -9.82 23.40 22.48
N LEU A 83 -10.23 24.66 22.37
CA LEU A 83 -10.49 25.49 23.55
C LEU A 83 -11.82 25.06 24.19
N THR A 84 -11.77 24.81 25.50
CA THR A 84 -13.00 24.55 26.27
C THR A 84 -13.83 25.82 26.31
N ARG A 85 -15.13 25.70 26.02
CA ARG A 85 -16.04 26.84 26.09
C ARG A 85 -16.07 27.35 27.54
N PRO A 86 -16.03 28.68 27.78
CA PRO A 86 -16.15 29.21 29.13
C PRO A 86 -17.46 28.73 29.76
N PHE A 87 -17.32 28.08 30.92
CA PHE A 87 -18.44 27.58 31.69
C PHE A 87 -19.24 28.77 32.25
N ARG A 88 -20.56 28.75 32.07
CA ARG A 88 -21.46 29.71 32.72
C ARG A 88 -21.93 29.11 34.04
N PRO A 89 -21.46 29.58 35.20
CA PRO A 89 -21.98 29.10 36.47
C PRO A 89 -23.47 29.44 36.58
N GLN A 90 -24.27 28.46 36.99
CA GLN A 90 -25.69 28.69 37.29
C GLN A 90 -25.79 29.63 38.49
N ALA A 91 -26.66 30.64 38.39
CA ALA A 91 -26.92 31.53 39.50
C ALA A 91 -27.50 30.73 40.69
N GLU A 92 -26.91 30.92 41.87
CA GLU A 92 -27.41 30.31 43.11
C GLU A 92 -28.79 30.87 43.44
N TYR A 93 -29.72 29.98 43.82
CA TYR A 93 -31.08 30.37 44.17
C TYR A 93 -31.09 31.19 45.47
N ARG A 94 -31.61 32.42 45.40
CA ARG A 94 -31.82 33.27 46.57
C ARG A 94 -33.32 33.33 46.90
N PRO A 95 -33.79 32.61 47.94
CA PRO A 95 -35.19 32.72 48.35
C PRO A 95 -35.47 34.16 48.82
N LYS A 96 -36.68 34.66 48.51
CA LYS A 96 -37.10 35.96 48.98
C LYS A 96 -37.21 35.93 50.50
N SER A 97 -36.65 36.93 51.17
CA SER A 97 -36.85 37.10 52.61
C SER A 97 -38.29 37.53 52.87
N GLY A 98 -39.00 36.75 53.69
CA GLY A 98 -40.37 37.05 54.06
C GLY A 98 -40.93 35.94 54.95
N LYS A 99 -41.63 36.33 56.02
CA LYS A 99 -42.47 35.40 56.77
C LYS A 99 -43.83 35.37 56.09
N ILE A 100 -44.24 34.20 55.64
CA ILE A 100 -45.62 34.00 55.19
C ILE A 100 -46.53 33.90 56.41
N ASP A 101 -47.69 34.53 56.36
CA ASP A 101 -48.74 34.33 57.37
C ASP A 101 -49.37 32.96 57.13
N LEU A 102 -49.12 32.02 58.05
CA LEU A 102 -49.66 30.66 58.01
C LEU A 102 -51.04 30.57 58.68
N GLY A 103 -51.57 31.69 59.21
CA GLY A 103 -52.86 31.75 59.86
C GLY A 103 -54.00 31.57 58.87
N THR A 104 -54.70 30.45 58.95
CA THR A 104 -55.94 30.25 58.19
C THR A 104 -57.12 30.95 58.87
N ILE A 105 -58.12 31.36 58.10
CA ILE A 105 -59.37 31.93 58.65
C ILE A 105 -60.03 30.98 59.65
N TYR A 106 -59.93 29.66 59.41
CA TYR A 106 -60.47 28.64 60.30
C TYR A 106 -59.86 28.70 61.70
N GLN A 107 -58.53 28.86 61.81
CA GLN A 107 -57.85 28.98 63.09
C GLN A 107 -58.24 30.26 63.85
N ARG A 108 -58.60 31.32 63.12
CA ARG A 108 -59.04 32.60 63.71
C ARG A 108 -60.48 32.53 64.18
N ASP A 109 -61.34 31.92 63.38
CA ASP A 109 -62.80 31.96 63.57
C ASP A 109 -63.31 30.83 64.48
N TYR A 110 -62.65 29.67 64.50
CA TYR A 110 -63.06 28.50 65.29
C TYR A 110 -62.11 28.24 66.46
N SER A 111 -62.23 29.07 67.50
CA SER A 111 -61.53 28.86 68.77
C SER A 111 -62.28 27.84 69.65
N PRO A 112 -61.57 26.97 70.39
CA PRO A 112 -62.22 26.05 71.32
C PRO A 112 -62.89 26.81 72.46
N HIS A 113 -64.21 26.68 72.58
CA HIS A 113 -64.98 27.26 73.67
C HIS A 113 -65.07 26.29 74.85
N LYS A 114 -64.81 26.79 76.06
CA LYS A 114 -65.02 26.02 77.29
C LYS A 114 -66.52 25.94 77.59
N VAL A 115 -67.14 24.80 77.30
CA VAL A 115 -68.54 24.53 77.65
C VAL A 115 -68.58 23.80 78.99
N GLY A 116 -69.28 24.36 79.97
CA GLY A 116 -69.49 23.72 81.27
C GLY A 116 -70.62 22.68 81.23
N PRO A 117 -70.65 21.72 82.18
CA PRO A 117 -71.77 20.80 82.30
C PRO A 117 -73.08 21.57 82.58
N VAL A 118 -74.14 21.23 81.85
CA VAL A 118 -75.48 21.80 82.05
C VAL A 118 -76.06 21.25 83.35
N THR A 119 -76.56 22.14 84.22
CA THR A 119 -77.26 21.74 85.44
C THR A 119 -78.64 21.19 85.10
N LEU A 120 -78.87 19.91 85.40
CA LEU A 120 -80.18 19.29 85.23
C LEU A 120 -81.10 19.74 86.38
N VAL A 121 -82.23 20.39 86.05
CA VAL A 121 -83.29 20.68 87.02
C VAL A 121 -84.11 19.40 87.22
N ARG A 122 -83.66 18.52 88.11
CA ARG A 122 -84.41 17.32 88.49
C ARG A 122 -85.49 17.69 89.52
N PRO A 123 -86.78 17.33 89.31
CA PRO A 123 -87.83 17.55 90.30
C PRO A 123 -87.48 16.88 91.63
N ARG A 124 -87.82 17.54 92.74
CA ARG A 124 -87.61 17.02 94.09
C ARG A 124 -88.34 15.68 94.24
N GLU A 125 -87.61 14.61 94.54
CA GLU A 125 -88.19 13.29 94.78
C GLU A 125 -89.15 13.35 95.98
N ARG A 126 -90.42 12.99 95.74
CA ARG A 126 -91.43 12.85 96.80
C ARG A 126 -91.28 11.45 97.39
N LYS A 127 -90.77 11.36 98.63
CA LYS A 127 -90.81 10.11 99.40
C LYS A 127 -92.24 9.90 99.89
N HIS A 128 -92.93 8.87 99.38
CA HIS A 128 -94.23 8.46 99.90
C HIS A 128 -93.98 7.50 101.08
N THR A 129 -94.19 7.96 102.31
CA THR A 129 -94.23 7.08 103.48
C THR A 129 -95.67 6.59 103.66
N SER A 130 -95.93 5.33 103.34
CA SER A 130 -97.22 4.69 103.65
C SER A 130 -97.15 4.00 105.01
N ASP A 131 -97.72 4.60 106.05
CA ASP A 131 -97.91 3.98 107.36
C ASP A 131 -99.27 3.27 107.43
N ALA A 132 -99.47 2.26 106.60
CA ALA A 132 -100.64 1.39 106.67
C ALA A 132 -100.17 -0.05 106.88
N LYS A 133 -100.43 -0.61 108.07
CA LYS A 133 -100.26 -2.04 108.35
C LYS A 133 -101.41 -2.79 107.68
N VAL A 134 -101.08 -3.73 106.81
CA VAL A 134 -102.04 -4.63 106.18
C VAL A 134 -102.15 -5.90 107.02
N ASP A 135 -103.31 -6.13 107.64
CA ASP A 135 -103.58 -7.37 108.38
C ASP A 135 -103.95 -8.48 107.39
N THR A 136 -103.28 -9.63 107.52
CA THR A 136 -103.57 -10.85 106.74
C THR A 136 -104.11 -11.92 107.70
N ILE A 137 -105.09 -12.70 107.21
CA ILE A 137 -105.91 -13.71 107.93
C ILE A 137 -105.06 -14.70 108.73
#